data_AF-A0A075E273-F1
#
_entry.id   AF-A0A075E273-F1
#
_cell.length_a   1.000
_cell.length_b   1.000
_cell.length_c   1.000
_cell.angle_alpha   90.00
_cell.angle_beta   90.00
_cell.angle_gamma   90.00
#
_symmetry.space_group_name_H-M   'P 1'
#
loop_
_entity.id
_entity.type
_entity.pdbx_description
1 polymer ?
#
loop_
_entity_poly.entity_id
_entity_poly.type
_entity_poly.pdbx_seq_one_letter_code
_entity_poly.pdbx_strand_id
1 'polypeptide(L)'
;MENRNTFSWVKEQMIRSISVSIMIYVITRTSISNAYPIFAQQGYENPREATGRIVCANCHLANKPVDIEVPQTVLPDTVFEAVLRIPYDMQ
;
A
#
# COMPACT_ATOMS: atom_id res chain seq x y z
N MET A 1 32.29 -43.60 13.21
CA MET A 1 32.49 -42.13 13.16
C MET A 1 31.79 -41.51 11.95
N GLU A 2 31.70 -42.20 10.81
CA GLU A 2 31.06 -41.72 9.57
C GLU A 2 29.59 -41.27 9.73
N ASN A 3 28.76 -42.06 10.43
CA ASN A 3 27.33 -41.76 10.63
C ASN A 3 27.03 -40.51 11.48
N ARG A 4 27.98 -40.02 12.29
CA ARG A 4 27.80 -38.79 13.08
C ARG A 4 28.02 -37.53 12.24
N ASN A 5 28.93 -37.62 11.26
CA ASN A 5 29.25 -36.51 10.36
C ASN A 5 28.16 -36.33 9.29
N THR A 6 27.59 -37.44 8.77
CA THR A 6 26.44 -37.39 7.86
C THR A 6 25.20 -36.84 8.54
N PHE A 7 24.91 -37.25 9.78
CA PHE A 7 23.80 -36.69 10.56
C PHE A 7 23.97 -35.19 10.85
N SER A 8 25.17 -34.75 11.20
CA SER A 8 25.48 -33.33 11.39
C SER A 8 25.33 -32.52 10.11
N TRP A 9 25.81 -33.05 8.98
CA TRP A 9 25.69 -32.42 7.66
C TRP A 9 24.23 -32.31 7.22
N VAL A 10 23.43 -33.37 7.39
CA VAL A 10 21.98 -33.34 7.11
C VAL A 10 21.27 -32.32 8.00
N LYS A 11 21.63 -32.22 9.28
CA LYS A 11 21.07 -31.24 10.22
C LYS A 11 21.38 -29.80 9.78
N GLU A 12 22.60 -29.52 9.35
CA GLU A 12 22.98 -28.19 8.83
C GLU A 12 22.22 -27.84 7.54
N GLN A 13 22.11 -28.78 6.59
CA GLN A 13 21.35 -28.57 5.37
C GLN A 13 19.86 -28.33 5.67
N MET A 14 19.31 -29.05 6.64
CA MET A 14 17.93 -28.89 7.07
C MET A 14 17.70 -27.50 7.68
N ILE A 15 18.58 -27.05 8.59
CA ILE A 15 18.53 -25.71 9.19
C ILE A 15 18.64 -24.61 8.11
N ARG A 16 19.53 -24.77 7.13
CA ARG A 16 19.66 -23.83 6.01
C ARG A 16 18.42 -23.80 5.12
N SER A 17 17.81 -24.95 4.83
CA SER A 17 16.57 -24.97 4.04
C SER A 17 15.42 -24.30 4.77
N ILE A 18 15.33 -24.47 6.09
CA ILE A 18 14.31 -23.83 6.93
C ILE A 18 14.54 -22.32 6.95
N SER A 19 15.78 -21.85 7.17
CA SER A 19 16.06 -20.40 7.18
C SER A 19 15.77 -19.73 5.84
N VAL A 20 16.11 -20.38 4.73
CA VAL A 20 15.77 -19.90 3.38
C VAL A 20 14.26 -19.88 3.16
N SER A 21 13.54 -20.92 3.58
CA SER A 21 12.08 -20.98 3.45
C SER A 21 11.39 -19.89 4.26
N ILE A 22 11.88 -19.59 5.46
CA ILE A 22 11.37 -18.49 6.31
C ILE A 22 11.62 -17.13 5.64
N MET A 23 12.81 -16.90 5.08
CA MET A 23 13.11 -15.67 4.35
C MET A 23 12.19 -15.45 3.15
N ILE A 24 11.97 -16.50 2.35
CA ILE A 24 11.05 -16.43 1.20
C ILE A 24 9.64 -16.10 1.67
N TYR A 25 9.15 -16.75 2.74
CA TYR A 25 7.82 -16.48 3.30
C TYR A 25 7.66 -15.01 3.71
N VAL A 26 8.67 -14.42 4.38
CA VAL A 26 8.63 -13.01 4.79
C VAL A 26 8.58 -12.06 3.59
N ILE A 27 9.37 -12.32 2.54
CA ILE A 27 9.43 -11.46 1.34
C ILE A 27 8.11 -11.51 0.54
N THR A 28 7.47 -12.67 0.48
CA THR A 28 6.21 -12.85 -0.25
C THR A 28 4.97 -12.29 0.46
N ARG A 29 5.09 -11.85 1.72
CA ARG A 29 3.98 -11.25 2.45
C ARG A 29 3.69 -9.85 1.91
N THR A 30 2.52 -9.68 1.30
CA THR A 30 2.02 -8.36 0.92
C THR A 30 1.68 -7.55 2.16
N SER A 31 2.43 -6.48 2.41
CA SER A 31 2.11 -5.50 3.44
C SER A 31 0.82 -4.77 3.05
N ILE A 32 -0.20 -4.80 3.91
CA ILE A 32 -1.34 -3.90 3.76
C ILE A 32 -0.86 -2.51 4.15
N SER A 33 -0.78 -1.59 3.18
CA SER A 33 -0.47 -0.20 3.47
C SER A 33 -1.70 0.47 4.07
N ASN A 34 -1.67 0.73 5.38
CA ASN A 34 -2.59 1.68 5.97
C ASN A 34 -2.12 3.08 5.54
N ALA A 35 -2.87 3.75 4.68
CA ALA A 35 -2.55 5.11 4.27
C ALA A 35 -3.75 6.01 4.49
N TYR A 36 -3.56 6.95 5.43
CA TYR A 36 -4.56 7.89 5.90
C TYR A 36 -4.18 9.32 5.48
N PRO A 37 -5.15 10.24 5.39
CA PRO A 37 -4.87 11.65 5.07
C PRO A 37 -3.79 12.30 5.95
N ILE A 38 -3.70 11.91 7.23
CA ILE A 38 -2.69 12.44 8.16
C ILE A 38 -1.25 12.18 7.69
N PHE A 39 -0.99 11.07 7.00
CA PHE A 39 0.36 10.79 6.49
C PHE A 39 0.72 11.71 5.33
N ALA A 40 -0.26 12.11 4.51
CA ALA A 40 -0.04 13.13 3.49
C ALA A 40 0.24 14.50 4.14
N GLN A 41 -0.53 14.88 5.15
CA GLN A 41 -0.36 16.15 5.88
C GLN A 41 1.00 16.26 6.58
N GLN A 42 1.51 15.15 7.12
CA GLN A 42 2.80 15.11 7.80
C GLN A 42 3.99 14.98 6.83
N GLY A 43 3.79 14.30 5.69
CA GLY A 43 4.87 13.98 4.76
C GLY A 43 5.04 14.98 3.62
N TYR A 44 4.05 15.84 3.36
CA TYR A 44 4.05 16.73 2.20
C TYR A 44 3.46 18.09 2.56
N GLU A 45 4.18 19.16 2.21
CA GLU A 45 3.70 20.54 2.35
C GLU A 45 2.49 20.81 1.44
N ASN A 46 2.52 20.27 0.22
CA ASN A 46 1.42 20.37 -0.73
C ASN A 46 0.92 18.97 -1.13
N PRO A 47 -0.39 18.68 -1.01
CA PRO A 47 -0.94 17.37 -1.36
C PRO A 47 -0.98 17.10 -2.88
N ARG A 48 -0.71 18.09 -3.72
CA ARG A 48 -0.72 18.00 -5.18
C ARG A 48 0.65 18.35 -5.76
N GLU A 49 1.24 17.41 -6.49
CA GLU A 49 2.50 17.60 -7.21
C GLU A 49 2.30 18.50 -8.44
N ALA A 50 3.37 19.08 -8.99
CA ALA A 50 3.32 19.94 -10.18
C ALA A 50 2.77 19.23 -11.43
N THR A 51 2.87 17.90 -11.47
CA THR A 51 2.29 17.03 -12.52
C THR A 51 0.76 16.89 -12.40
N GLY A 52 0.19 17.33 -11.27
CA GLY A 52 -1.21 17.11 -10.92
C GLY A 52 -1.47 15.82 -10.14
N ARG A 53 -0.46 14.96 -9.93
CA ARG A 53 -0.55 13.75 -9.11
C ARG A 53 -0.80 14.10 -7.64
N ILE A 54 -1.69 13.36 -6.99
CA ILE A 54 -1.96 13.49 -5.55
C ILE A 54 -1.07 12.54 -4.77
N VAL A 55 -0.46 13.03 -3.69
CA VAL A 55 0.58 12.32 -2.92
C VAL A 55 0.09 11.01 -2.28
N CYS A 56 -1.23 10.83 -2.13
CA CYS A 56 -1.86 9.57 -1.72
C CYS A 56 -1.40 8.38 -2.59
N ALA A 57 -1.10 8.62 -3.87
CA ALA A 57 -0.66 7.59 -4.82
C ALA A 57 0.77 7.08 -4.55
N ASN A 58 1.54 7.71 -3.66
CA ASN A 58 2.86 7.23 -3.25
C ASN A 58 2.78 6.03 -2.28
N CYS A 59 1.62 5.85 -1.63
CA CYS A 59 1.33 4.70 -0.77
C CYS A 59 0.24 3.80 -1.35
N HIS A 60 -0.85 4.38 -1.88
CA HIS A 60 -1.94 3.66 -2.53
C HIS A 60 -1.59 3.41 -4.01
N LEU A 61 -0.86 2.34 -4.27
CA LEU A 61 -0.27 2.06 -5.60
C LEU A 61 -1.30 1.59 -6.64
N ALA A 62 -2.43 1.04 -6.19
CA ALA A 62 -3.50 0.59 -7.07
C ALA A 62 -4.40 1.76 -7.48
N ASN A 63 -4.74 1.85 -8.76
CA ASN A 63 -5.70 2.83 -9.26
C ASN A 63 -7.12 2.30 -9.16
N LYS A 64 -8.03 3.14 -8.65
CA LYS A 64 -9.47 2.98 -8.77
C LYS A 64 -10.08 4.31 -9.25
N PRO A 65 -11.14 4.26 -10.08
CA PRO A 65 -11.81 5.47 -10.52
C PRO A 65 -12.47 6.17 -9.33
N VAL A 66 -12.53 7.48 -9.39
CA VAL A 66 -13.27 8.35 -8.47
C VAL A 66 -13.98 9.41 -9.30
N ASP A 67 -15.20 9.78 -8.91
CA ASP A 67 -16.00 10.78 -9.62
C ASP A 67 -16.31 11.96 -8.69
N ILE A 68 -16.32 13.16 -9.26
CA ILE A 68 -16.70 14.38 -8.57
C ILE A 68 -17.76 15.12 -9.40
N GLU A 69 -18.89 15.42 -8.77
CA GLU A 69 -19.97 16.19 -9.37
C GLU A 69 -20.12 17.51 -8.62
N VAL A 70 -20.16 18.61 -9.36
CA VAL A 70 -20.38 19.97 -8.85
C VAL A 70 -21.33 20.72 -9.77
N PRO A 71 -22.08 21.73 -9.28
CA PRO A 71 -22.86 22.61 -10.13
C PRO A 71 -21.96 23.30 -11.17
N GLN A 72 -22.50 23.52 -12.37
CA GLN A 72 -21.75 24.19 -13.45
C GLN A 72 -21.37 25.64 -13.09
N THR A 73 -22.22 26.32 -12.32
CA THR A 73 -22.01 27.70 -11.88
C THR A 73 -22.59 27.90 -10.48
N VAL A 74 -21.98 28.78 -9.69
CA VAL A 74 -22.45 29.18 -8.36
C VAL A 74 -22.42 30.70 -8.24
N LEU A 75 -23.35 31.26 -7.47
CA LEU A 75 -23.30 32.68 -7.12
C LEU A 75 -22.26 32.92 -6.02
N PRO A 76 -21.69 34.14 -5.93
CA PRO A 76 -20.86 34.52 -4.78
C PRO A 76 -21.60 34.32 -3.46
N ASP A 77 -20.87 33.94 -2.41
CA ASP A 77 -21.40 33.74 -1.05
C ASP A 77 -22.59 32.77 -0.96
N THR A 78 -22.63 31.75 -1.83
CA THR A 78 -23.67 30.71 -1.84
C THR A 78 -23.06 29.36 -1.51
N VAL A 79 -23.71 28.61 -0.61
CA VAL A 79 -23.33 27.23 -0.29
C VAL A 79 -23.77 26.31 -1.42
N PHE A 80 -22.87 25.44 -1.87
CA PHE A 80 -23.16 24.38 -2.83
C PHE A 80 -22.52 23.06 -2.40
N GLU A 81 -22.99 21.97 -3.01
CA GLU A 81 -22.51 20.63 -2.71
C GLU A 81 -21.52 20.14 -3.77
N ALA A 82 -20.44 19.51 -3.32
CA ALA A 82 -19.55 18.73 -4.15
C ALA A 82 -19.74 17.26 -3.79
N VAL A 83 -20.29 16.47 -4.71
CA VAL A 83 -20.59 15.06 -4.47
C VAL A 83 -19.40 14.23 -4.94
N LEU A 84 -18.76 13.51 -4.02
CA LEU A 84 -17.63 12.61 -4.31
C LEU A 84 -18.09 11.15 -4.27
N ARG A 85 -17.79 10.39 -5.32
CA ARG A 85 -18.06 8.94 -5.39
C ARG A 85 -16.75 8.17 -5.47
N ILE A 86 -16.60 7.17 -4.58
CA ILE A 86 -15.43 6.28 -4.52
C ILE A 86 -15.94 4.83 -4.62
N PRO A 87 -16.21 4.33 -5.84
CA PRO A 87 -16.80 3.01 -6.03
C PRO A 87 -15.82 1.89 -5.66
N TYR A 88 -16.33 0.92 -4.91
CA TYR A 88 -15.67 -0.36 -4.70
C TYR A 88 -16.72 -1.45 -4.54
N ASP A 89 -16.32 -2.71 -4.78
CA ASP A 89 -17.18 -3.86 -4.58
C ASP A 89 -17.43 -4.05 -3.07
N MET A 90 -18.70 -4.12 -2.67
CA MET A 90 -19.11 -4.28 -1.27
C MET A 90 -19.49 -5.73 -0.93
N GLN A 91 -19.36 -6.65 -1.89
CA GLN A 91 -19.72 -8.06 -1.72
C GLN A 91 -18.72 -8.86 -0.88
#